data_AF-A0A1V5FS31-F1
#
_entry.id   AF-A0A1V5FS31-F1
#
_cell.length_a   1.000
_cell.length_b   1.000
_cell.length_c   1.000
_cell.angle_alpha   90.00
_cell.angle_beta   90.00
_cell.angle_gamma   90.00
#
_symmetry.space_group_name_H-M   'P 1'
#
loop_
_entity.id
_entity.type
_entity.pdbx_description
1 polymer ?
#
loop_
_entity_poly.entity_id
_entity_poly.type
_entity_poly.pdbx_seq_one_letter_code
_entity_poly.pdbx_strand_id
1 'polypeptide(L)'
;MHCDNPHRTVIAATLLLLAGVVHAWPAESTHASKRMAGTPVATNCEDLSGEPIRYGLEYNIEGSGLPSTIIDIQDILLSGGCINCHQGSAPVGGLDLSNGGISGSQLIYMPSNSDPDLIRVMPGDPAASLLYAQLNCTPPAGYFTMPYNGGAQPPVRLPIAQRAAVYDWIAQGARGFNEDGQPYSLIIFRSNLESTR
;
A
#
# COMPACT_ATOMS: atom_id res chain seq x y z
N MET A 1 48.64 -17.97 57.56
CA MET A 1 48.50 -19.44 57.64
C MET A 1 47.70 -19.87 56.41
N HIS A 2 48.28 -20.27 55.28
CA HIS A 2 48.83 -21.60 54.97
C HIS A 2 48.17 -22.74 55.72
N CYS A 3 47.43 -23.59 54.98
CA CYS A 3 47.52 -25.05 55.05
C CYS A 3 47.13 -25.67 53.70
N ASP A 4 47.92 -26.68 53.34
CA ASP A 4 47.99 -27.42 52.09
C ASP A 4 46.82 -28.38 51.78
N ASN A 5 46.76 -28.70 50.48
CA ASN A 5 46.41 -29.93 49.71
C ASN A 5 46.54 -31.29 50.48
N PRO A 6 46.22 -32.50 49.93
CA PRO A 6 45.59 -32.90 48.64
C PRO A 6 44.51 -34.00 48.77
N HIS A 7 43.88 -34.42 47.66
CA HIS A 7 43.89 -35.82 47.20
C HIS A 7 43.12 -35.98 45.88
N ARG A 8 43.86 -36.46 44.89
CA ARG A 8 43.40 -36.91 43.57
C ARG A 8 42.49 -38.13 43.77
N THR A 9 41.31 -38.11 43.14
CA THR A 9 40.65 -39.36 42.73
C THR A 9 40.07 -39.14 41.34
N VAL A 10 40.61 -39.89 40.37
CA VAL A 10 40.10 -40.00 39.01
C VAL A 10 38.92 -40.97 39.07
N ILE A 11 37.72 -40.54 38.69
CA ILE A 11 36.60 -41.45 38.40
C ILE A 11 36.10 -41.13 36.99
N ALA A 12 36.15 -42.18 36.18
CA ALA A 12 35.77 -42.20 34.78
C ALA A 12 34.25 -42.23 34.60
N ALA A 13 33.85 -41.75 33.42
CA ALA A 13 32.71 -42.23 32.63
C ALA A 13 31.32 -42.07 33.24
N THR A 14 30.57 -41.07 32.76
CA THR A 14 29.36 -41.33 31.96
C THR A 14 28.92 -40.04 31.27
N LEU A 15 29.14 -39.96 29.95
CA LEU A 15 28.46 -38.97 29.11
C LEU A 15 26.99 -39.41 28.99
N LEU A 16 26.11 -38.80 29.79
CA LEU A 16 24.70 -38.75 29.45
C LEU A 16 24.53 -37.74 28.31
N LEU A 17 24.34 -38.25 27.10
CA LEU A 17 23.76 -37.50 25.99
C LEU A 17 22.31 -37.17 26.36
N LEU A 18 22.09 -36.01 26.97
CA LEU A 18 20.78 -35.38 27.01
C LEU A 18 20.47 -34.93 25.58
N ALA A 19 19.66 -35.72 24.87
CA ALA A 19 18.97 -35.28 23.68
C ALA A 19 18.03 -34.13 24.07
N GLY A 20 18.52 -32.90 24.00
CA GLY A 20 17.69 -31.72 24.09
C GLY A 20 16.73 -31.71 22.91
N VAL A 21 15.47 -32.04 23.16
CA VAL A 21 14.38 -31.77 22.22
C VAL A 21 14.20 -30.26 22.22
N VAL A 22 14.91 -29.57 21.30
CA VAL A 22 14.57 -28.21 20.91
C VAL A 22 13.16 -28.27 20.33
N HIS A 23 12.18 -27.88 21.14
CA HIS A 23 10.85 -27.55 20.65
C HIS A 23 11.02 -26.24 19.88
N ALA A 24 11.32 -26.35 18.59
CA ALA A 24 11.17 -25.24 17.68
C ALA A 24 9.71 -24.80 17.77
N TRP A 25 9.47 -23.58 18.27
CA TRP A 25 8.19 -22.93 18.12
C TRP A 25 7.84 -22.90 16.63
N PRO A 26 6.60 -23.24 16.23
CA PRO A 26 6.20 -22.98 14.86
C PRO A 26 6.23 -21.47 14.68
N ALA A 27 7.15 -20.99 13.84
CA ALA A 27 7.08 -19.65 13.29
C ALA A 27 5.92 -19.62 12.28
N GLU A 28 4.69 -19.70 12.77
CA GLU A 28 3.49 -19.47 11.98
C GLU A 28 3.02 -18.04 12.24
N SER A 29 3.73 -17.09 11.66
CA SER A 29 3.10 -15.85 11.22
C SER A 29 3.38 -15.70 9.73
N THR A 30 2.88 -16.68 8.96
CA THR A 30 2.58 -16.44 7.55
C THR A 30 1.39 -15.46 7.48
N HIS A 31 1.65 -14.18 7.74
CA HIS A 31 1.07 -13.12 6.91
C HIS A 31 1.85 -13.03 5.59
N ALA A 32 2.20 -14.20 5.03
CA ALA A 32 2.36 -14.32 3.61
C ALA A 32 0.97 -14.02 3.07
N SER A 33 0.77 -12.75 2.69
CA SER A 33 -0.31 -12.32 1.82
C SER A 33 -0.54 -13.46 0.86
N LYS A 34 -1.70 -14.10 0.97
CA LYS A 34 -2.14 -15.07 -0.02
C LYS A 34 -2.19 -14.28 -1.31
N ARG A 35 -1.06 -14.24 -2.02
CA ARG A 35 -1.05 -14.02 -3.45
C ARG A 35 -1.93 -15.15 -3.95
N MET A 36 -3.22 -14.86 -4.14
CA MET A 36 -3.77 -15.33 -5.39
C MET A 36 -2.89 -14.61 -6.42
N ALA A 37 -2.03 -15.37 -7.09
CA ALA A 37 -1.66 -15.03 -8.45
C ALA A 37 -2.98 -15.01 -9.26
N GLY A 38 -3.72 -13.93 -9.09
CA GLY A 38 -5.01 -13.66 -9.66
C GLY A 38 -4.82 -12.55 -10.68
N THR A 39 -5.59 -12.63 -11.75
CA THR A 39 -5.63 -11.66 -12.85
C THR A 39 -5.44 -10.23 -12.35
N PRO A 40 -4.56 -9.42 -12.98
CA PRO A 40 -4.45 -8.00 -12.69
C PRO A 40 -5.83 -7.35 -12.60
N VAL A 41 -6.07 -6.56 -11.56
CA VAL A 41 -7.29 -5.72 -11.45
C VAL A 41 -7.24 -4.64 -12.53
N ALA A 42 -6.05 -4.09 -12.76
CA ALA A 42 -5.77 -3.12 -13.80
C ALA A 42 -5.46 -3.83 -15.13
N THR A 43 -6.37 -3.75 -16.09
CA THR A 43 -6.21 -4.34 -17.44
C THR A 43 -6.43 -3.28 -18.53
N ASN A 44 -5.78 -3.44 -19.69
CA ASN A 44 -5.87 -2.50 -20.81
C ASN A 44 -5.62 -1.03 -20.38
N CYS A 45 -4.51 -0.81 -19.68
CA CYS A 45 -4.09 0.50 -19.20
C CYS A 45 -3.56 1.38 -20.33
N GLU A 46 -3.79 2.69 -20.23
CA GLU A 46 -3.11 3.67 -21.07
C GLU A 46 -1.61 3.72 -20.72
N ASP A 47 -0.77 3.89 -21.74
CA ASP A 47 0.68 4.01 -21.58
C ASP A 47 1.04 5.31 -20.87
N LEU A 48 1.80 5.20 -19.79
CA LEU A 48 2.26 6.31 -18.95
C LEU A 48 3.79 6.50 -19.02
N SER A 49 4.49 5.76 -19.88
CA SER A 49 5.96 5.76 -19.99
C SER A 49 6.54 7.12 -20.43
N GLY A 50 5.72 7.97 -21.06
CA GLY A 50 6.11 9.33 -21.46
C GLY A 50 6.15 10.35 -20.32
N GLU A 51 5.59 10.04 -19.15
CA GLU A 51 5.55 10.96 -18.01
C GLU A 51 6.73 10.72 -17.05
N PRO A 52 7.42 11.76 -16.54
CA PRO A 52 8.52 11.60 -15.60
C PRO A 52 8.10 10.81 -14.34
N ILE A 53 9.01 9.96 -13.84
CA ILE A 53 8.82 9.26 -12.56
C ILE A 53 8.97 10.27 -11.41
N ARG A 54 7.97 10.30 -10.54
CA ARG A 54 7.93 11.11 -9.33
C ARG A 54 8.31 10.27 -8.13
N TYR A 55 9.47 10.58 -7.55
CA TYR A 55 9.94 9.89 -6.35
C TYR A 55 9.46 10.57 -5.07
N GLY A 56 9.28 9.78 -4.02
CA GLY A 56 9.00 10.28 -2.68
C GLY A 56 7.63 10.96 -2.52
N LEU A 57 6.68 10.66 -3.42
CA LEU A 57 5.32 11.16 -3.29
C LEU A 57 4.69 10.54 -2.04
N GLU A 58 4.09 11.39 -1.20
CA GLU A 58 3.35 10.97 0.00
C GLU A 58 1.85 11.09 -0.25
N TYR A 59 1.06 10.41 0.56
CA TYR A 59 -0.39 10.42 0.44
C TYR A 59 -0.95 11.82 0.74
N ASN A 60 -0.59 12.34 1.92
CA ASN A 60 -1.03 13.63 2.42
C ASN A 60 0.12 14.20 3.24
N ILE A 61 0.71 15.28 2.75
CA ILE A 61 1.71 16.06 3.47
C ILE A 61 0.96 17.00 4.42
N GLU A 62 1.37 17.10 5.67
CA GLU A 62 0.68 17.99 6.60
C GLU A 62 0.75 19.45 6.10
N GLY A 63 -0.42 20.10 5.96
CA GLY A 63 -0.53 21.48 5.47
C GLY A 63 -0.48 21.67 3.95
N SER A 64 -0.50 20.60 3.15
CA SER A 64 -0.46 20.66 1.68
C SER A 64 -1.79 20.94 0.98
N GLY A 65 -2.94 20.81 1.66
CA GLY A 65 -4.27 20.89 1.04
C GLY A 65 -4.48 22.16 0.18
N LEU A 66 -4.70 21.95 -1.12
CA LEU A 66 -4.58 22.98 -2.18
C LEU A 66 -5.16 24.38 -1.90
N PRO A 67 -4.42 25.42 -2.32
CA PRO A 67 -4.95 26.29 -3.38
C PRO A 67 -4.02 26.67 -4.56
N SER A 68 -2.84 26.05 -4.80
CA SER A 68 -2.15 26.29 -6.10
C SER A 68 -1.27 25.17 -6.69
N THR A 69 -0.58 24.33 -5.91
CA THR A 69 0.32 23.31 -6.48
C THR A 69 0.00 21.93 -5.96
N ILE A 70 -0.20 20.97 -6.86
CA ILE A 70 -0.36 19.54 -6.53
C ILE A 70 1.00 18.99 -6.09
N ILE A 71 1.14 18.70 -4.80
CA ILE A 71 2.37 18.19 -4.22
C ILE A 71 2.24 16.78 -3.62
N ASP A 72 1.01 16.32 -3.38
CA ASP A 72 0.73 14.97 -2.87
C ASP A 72 -0.48 14.29 -3.54
N ILE A 73 -0.83 13.09 -3.07
CA ILE A 73 -1.96 12.32 -3.62
C ILE A 73 -3.30 12.93 -3.23
N GLN A 74 -3.44 13.43 -2.01
CA GLN A 74 -4.67 14.07 -1.56
C GLN A 74 -5.01 15.27 -2.46
N ASP A 75 -4.04 16.08 -2.86
CA ASP A 75 -4.20 17.17 -3.82
C ASP A 75 -4.68 16.69 -5.20
N ILE A 76 -4.19 15.53 -5.67
CA ILE A 76 -4.68 14.91 -6.91
C ILE A 76 -6.16 14.54 -6.77
N LEU A 77 -6.57 13.95 -5.63
CA LEU A 77 -7.96 13.57 -5.39
C LEU A 77 -8.88 14.79 -5.25
N LEU A 78 -8.40 15.86 -4.60
CA LEU A 78 -9.11 17.13 -4.47
C LEU A 78 -9.29 17.81 -5.84
N SER A 79 -8.19 18.01 -6.57
CA SER A 79 -8.21 18.67 -7.89
C SER A 79 -8.91 17.84 -8.98
N GLY A 80 -8.90 16.52 -8.84
CA GLY A 80 -9.56 15.58 -9.74
C GLY A 80 -11.08 15.54 -9.61
N GLY A 81 -11.67 16.25 -8.65
CA GLY A 81 -13.11 16.25 -8.41
C GLY A 81 -13.63 14.97 -7.77
N CYS A 82 -12.76 14.11 -7.22
CA CYS A 82 -13.15 12.85 -6.58
C CYS A 82 -14.06 13.10 -5.38
N ILE A 83 -13.80 14.17 -4.63
CA ILE A 83 -14.60 14.56 -3.46
C ILE A 83 -16.03 14.95 -3.80
N ASN A 84 -16.37 15.26 -5.07
CA ASN A 84 -17.75 15.59 -5.45
C ASN A 84 -18.74 14.44 -5.18
N CYS A 85 -18.26 13.20 -5.18
CA CYS A 85 -19.06 12.00 -4.91
C CYS A 85 -18.57 11.21 -3.68
N HIS A 86 -17.31 11.38 -3.31
CA HIS A 86 -16.67 10.66 -2.20
C HIS A 86 -16.50 11.56 -0.97
N GLN A 87 -17.59 12.15 -0.49
CA GLN A 87 -17.62 12.93 0.75
C GLN A 87 -19.01 12.91 1.40
N GLY A 88 -19.11 13.44 2.62
CA GLY A 88 -20.37 13.67 3.31
C GLY A 88 -20.93 12.42 4.02
N SER A 89 -22.22 12.44 4.36
CA SER A 89 -22.84 11.41 5.21
C SER A 89 -23.18 10.09 4.49
N ALA A 90 -23.18 10.09 3.15
CA ALA A 90 -23.49 8.92 2.33
C ALA A 90 -22.62 8.91 1.06
N PRO A 91 -21.29 8.82 1.20
CA PRO A 91 -20.39 8.89 0.06
C PRO A 91 -20.54 7.66 -0.83
N VAL A 92 -20.38 7.84 -2.14
CA VAL A 92 -20.46 6.74 -3.10
C VAL A 92 -19.38 5.71 -2.79
N GLY A 93 -19.78 4.43 -2.77
CA GLY A 93 -18.90 3.33 -2.42
C GLY A 93 -18.42 3.35 -0.96
N GLY A 94 -19.08 4.12 -0.08
CA GLY A 94 -18.73 4.25 1.35
C GLY A 94 -17.28 4.68 1.55
N LEU A 95 -16.80 5.61 0.73
CA LEU A 95 -15.43 6.11 0.70
C LEU A 95 -15.44 7.63 0.85
N ASP A 96 -14.84 8.13 1.92
CA ASP A 96 -14.65 9.56 2.17
C ASP A 96 -13.21 9.97 1.80
N LEU A 97 -13.10 10.82 0.79
CA LEU A 97 -11.84 11.38 0.29
C LEU A 97 -11.64 12.85 0.68
N SER A 98 -12.52 13.43 1.49
CA SER A 98 -12.51 14.87 1.80
C SER A 98 -11.38 15.31 2.72
N ASN A 99 -10.80 14.39 3.49
CA ASN A 99 -9.75 14.67 4.46
C ASN A 99 -8.63 13.62 4.34
N GLY A 100 -7.38 14.08 4.14
CA GLY A 100 -6.18 13.23 4.04
C GLY A 100 -5.94 12.27 5.22
N GLY A 101 -6.35 12.65 6.43
CA GLY A 101 -6.25 11.80 7.64
C GLY A 101 -7.24 10.63 7.65
N ILE A 102 -8.39 10.78 7.01
CA ILE A 102 -9.43 9.75 6.91
C ILE A 102 -9.22 8.94 5.63
N SER A 103 -9.01 9.62 4.51
CA SER A 103 -9.04 9.05 3.18
C SER A 103 -7.90 8.05 2.94
N GLY A 104 -6.70 8.31 3.49
CA GLY A 104 -5.58 7.38 3.40
C GLY A 104 -5.89 6.05 4.11
N SER A 105 -6.48 6.12 5.31
CA SER A 105 -6.90 4.95 6.08
C SER A 105 -8.01 4.14 5.40
N GLN A 106 -8.80 4.77 4.51
CA GLN A 106 -9.86 4.11 3.77
C GLN A 106 -9.40 3.57 2.41
N LEU A 107 -8.21 3.94 1.93
CA LEU A 107 -7.68 3.49 0.65
C LEU A 107 -6.62 2.40 0.80
N ILE A 108 -5.66 2.60 1.69
CA ILE A 108 -4.43 1.80 1.73
C ILE A 108 -4.70 0.49 2.48
N TYR A 109 -4.45 -0.65 1.82
CA TYR A 109 -4.79 -2.01 2.29
C TYR A 109 -6.29 -2.29 2.52
N MET A 110 -7.17 -1.34 2.18
CA MET A 110 -8.59 -1.50 2.46
C MET A 110 -9.33 -2.19 1.32
N PRO A 111 -10.19 -3.18 1.63
CA PRO A 111 -11.11 -3.75 0.66
C PRO A 111 -12.09 -2.71 0.11
N SER A 112 -12.56 -2.93 -1.12
CA SER A 112 -13.70 -2.19 -1.66
C SER A 112 -14.98 -2.64 -0.97
N ASN A 113 -15.88 -1.68 -0.70
CA ASN A 113 -17.19 -1.99 -0.11
C ASN A 113 -18.09 -2.80 -1.06
N SER A 114 -17.92 -2.64 -2.37
CA SER A 114 -18.73 -3.37 -3.36
C SER A 114 -18.20 -4.78 -3.63
N ASP A 115 -16.90 -4.99 -3.43
CA ASP A 115 -16.25 -6.29 -3.61
C ASP A 115 -15.05 -6.41 -2.64
N PRO A 116 -15.17 -7.22 -1.56
CA PRO A 116 -14.13 -7.32 -0.55
C PRO A 116 -12.86 -8.05 -1.04
N ASP A 117 -12.89 -8.72 -2.20
CA ASP A 117 -11.70 -9.34 -2.78
C ASP A 117 -10.81 -8.33 -3.52
N LEU A 118 -11.32 -7.11 -3.78
CA LEU A 118 -10.58 -6.04 -4.43
C LEU A 118 -10.03 -5.06 -3.40
N ILE A 119 -8.70 -4.89 -3.38
CA ILE A 119 -8.05 -3.90 -2.55
C ILE A 119 -8.00 -2.55 -3.28
N ARG A 120 -8.43 -1.48 -2.59
CA ARG A 120 -8.46 -0.11 -3.12
C ARG A 120 -7.09 0.37 -3.54
N VAL A 121 -6.11 0.29 -2.64
CA VAL A 121 -4.69 0.52 -2.91
C VAL A 121 -3.87 -0.60 -2.29
N MET A 122 -3.17 -1.36 -3.15
CA MET A 122 -2.19 -2.37 -2.77
C MET A 122 -0.78 -1.77 -2.88
N PRO A 123 -0.12 -1.42 -1.76
CA PRO A 123 1.21 -0.85 -1.77
C PRO A 123 2.23 -1.73 -2.50
N GLY A 124 2.99 -1.13 -3.41
CA GLY A 124 3.99 -1.82 -4.23
C GLY A 124 3.44 -2.57 -5.43
N ASP A 125 2.11 -2.61 -5.63
CA ASP A 125 1.47 -3.34 -6.73
C ASP A 125 0.34 -2.50 -7.38
N PRO A 126 0.69 -1.61 -8.33
CA PRO A 126 -0.31 -0.85 -9.08
C PRO A 126 -1.29 -1.75 -9.84
N ALA A 127 -0.84 -2.90 -10.34
CA ALA A 127 -1.67 -3.81 -11.12
C ALA A 127 -2.76 -4.48 -10.27
N ALA A 128 -2.51 -4.67 -8.97
CA ALA A 128 -3.47 -5.16 -7.99
C ALA A 128 -4.31 -4.07 -7.32
N SER A 129 -4.11 -2.79 -7.66
CA SER A 129 -4.79 -1.66 -7.01
C SER A 129 -6.03 -1.22 -7.80
N LEU A 130 -7.21 -1.32 -7.19
CA LEU A 130 -8.46 -0.89 -7.80
C LEU A 130 -8.45 0.61 -8.15
N LEU A 131 -7.86 1.47 -7.31
CA LEU A 131 -7.72 2.90 -7.60
C LEU A 131 -7.02 3.14 -8.94
N TYR A 132 -5.90 2.45 -9.18
CA TYR A 132 -5.16 2.59 -10.44
C TYR A 132 -5.97 2.07 -11.63
N ALA A 133 -6.66 0.94 -11.47
CA ALA A 133 -7.54 0.41 -12.49
C ALA A 133 -8.64 1.41 -12.89
N GLN A 134 -9.26 2.09 -11.91
CA GLN A 134 -10.30 3.09 -12.14
C GLN A 134 -9.79 4.39 -12.77
N LEU A 135 -8.52 4.77 -12.55
CA LEU A 135 -7.96 6.02 -13.08
C LEU A 135 -7.33 5.87 -14.46
N ASN A 136 -6.68 4.74 -14.75
CA ASN A 136 -5.82 4.61 -15.93
C ASN A 136 -6.16 3.45 -16.87
N CYS A 137 -7.05 2.54 -16.46
CA CYS A 137 -7.24 1.26 -17.14
C CYS A 137 -8.71 1.00 -17.43
N THR A 138 -9.01 -0.18 -17.98
CA THR A 138 -10.37 -0.72 -17.96
C THR A 138 -10.64 -1.23 -16.55
N PRO A 139 -11.58 -0.63 -15.81
CA PRO A 139 -11.93 -1.10 -14.47
C PRO A 139 -12.57 -2.49 -14.52
N PRO A 140 -12.51 -3.25 -13.42
CA PRO A 140 -13.24 -4.51 -13.30
C PRO A 140 -14.75 -4.31 -13.44
N ALA A 141 -15.48 -5.37 -13.80
CA ALA A 141 -16.93 -5.32 -13.96
C ALA A 141 -17.62 -4.78 -12.70
N GLY A 142 -18.61 -3.89 -12.88
CA GLY A 142 -19.29 -3.22 -11.76
C GLY A 142 -18.59 -1.96 -11.25
N TYR A 143 -17.39 -1.65 -11.76
CA TYR A 143 -16.67 -0.41 -11.48
C TYR A 143 -16.60 0.49 -12.71
N PHE A 144 -16.43 1.79 -12.46
CA PHE A 144 -16.38 2.82 -13.50
C PHE A 144 -15.03 3.52 -13.48
N THR A 145 -14.67 4.08 -14.64
CA THR A 145 -13.56 5.02 -14.74
C THR A 145 -13.86 6.23 -13.86
N MET A 146 -12.86 6.65 -13.08
CA MET A 146 -12.92 7.83 -12.25
C MET A 146 -12.08 8.95 -12.87
N PRO A 147 -12.54 10.21 -12.83
CA PRO A 147 -13.81 10.68 -12.28
C PRO A 147 -15.04 10.24 -13.10
N TYR A 148 -16.09 9.79 -12.43
CA TYR A 148 -17.33 9.39 -13.10
C TYR A 148 -18.15 10.61 -13.52
N ASN A 149 -18.50 10.70 -14.80
CA ASN A 149 -19.24 11.81 -15.40
C ASN A 149 -20.67 11.43 -15.82
N GLY A 150 -21.28 10.44 -15.16
CA GLY A 150 -22.62 9.97 -15.53
C GLY A 150 -22.66 9.06 -16.78
N GLY A 151 -21.51 8.51 -17.19
CA GLY A 151 -21.41 7.60 -18.33
C GLY A 151 -21.24 8.29 -19.69
N ALA A 152 -21.07 9.62 -19.71
CA ALA A 152 -20.86 10.37 -20.95
C ALA A 152 -19.56 9.94 -21.64
N GLN A 153 -19.58 9.91 -22.98
CA GLN A 153 -18.46 9.49 -23.82
C GLN A 153 -17.85 10.68 -24.58
N PRO A 154 -16.51 10.82 -24.61
CA PRO A 154 -15.52 10.00 -23.89
C PRO A 154 -15.58 10.23 -22.37
N PRO A 155 -15.10 9.26 -21.55
CA PRO A 155 -15.04 9.44 -20.10
C PRO A 155 -14.12 10.60 -19.72
N VAL A 156 -14.43 11.28 -18.62
CA VAL A 156 -13.53 12.27 -18.02
C VAL A 156 -12.33 11.53 -17.44
N ARG A 157 -11.12 12.07 -17.65
CA ARG A 157 -9.86 11.51 -17.16
C ARG A 157 -9.08 12.58 -16.41
N LEU A 158 -8.40 12.17 -15.35
CA LEU A 158 -7.35 13.00 -14.77
C LEU A 158 -6.22 13.23 -15.80
N PRO A 159 -5.53 14.39 -15.74
CA PRO A 159 -4.31 14.60 -16.50
C PRO A 159 -3.37 13.41 -16.40
N ILE A 160 -2.73 13.04 -17.52
CA ILE A 160 -1.84 11.87 -17.59
C ILE A 160 -0.74 11.93 -16.52
N ALA A 161 -0.17 13.11 -16.27
CA ALA A 161 0.82 13.35 -15.20
C ALA A 161 0.30 13.03 -13.79
N GLN A 162 -0.99 13.23 -13.51
CA GLN A 162 -1.59 12.88 -12.22
C GLN A 162 -1.83 11.37 -12.09
N ARG A 163 -2.27 10.71 -13.18
CA ARG A 163 -2.41 9.24 -13.21
C ARG A 163 -1.06 8.54 -13.04
N ALA A 164 -0.03 9.08 -13.69
CA ALA A 164 1.37 8.72 -13.52
C ALA A 164 1.85 8.89 -12.07
N ALA A 165 1.54 10.03 -11.44
CA ALA A 165 1.89 10.26 -10.04
C ALA A 165 1.23 9.25 -9.09
N VAL A 166 -0.05 8.91 -9.31
CA VAL A 166 -0.74 7.87 -8.52
C VAL A 166 -0.09 6.51 -8.72
N TYR A 167 0.25 6.13 -9.97
CA TYR A 167 1.00 4.89 -10.22
C TYR A 167 2.30 4.85 -9.42
N ASP A 168 3.11 5.90 -9.51
CA ASP A 168 4.42 5.95 -8.86
C ASP A 168 4.31 5.87 -7.35
N TRP A 169 3.34 6.57 -6.75
CA TRP A 169 3.09 6.50 -5.32
C TRP A 169 2.74 5.08 -4.89
N ILE A 170 1.85 4.39 -5.62
CA ILE A 170 1.49 3.00 -5.32
C ILE A 170 2.73 2.12 -5.46
N ALA A 171 3.46 2.22 -6.58
CA ALA A 171 4.66 1.43 -6.84
C ALA A 171 5.75 1.64 -5.77
N GLN A 172 5.85 2.84 -5.19
CA GLN A 172 6.79 3.18 -4.12
C GLN A 172 6.29 2.83 -2.71
N GLY A 173 5.20 2.07 -2.62
CA GLY A 173 4.68 1.54 -1.35
C GLY A 173 3.58 2.38 -0.72
N ALA A 174 2.91 3.25 -1.49
CA ALA A 174 1.77 4.06 -1.08
C ALA A 174 1.98 4.76 0.27
N ARG A 175 3.09 5.51 0.38
CA ARG A 175 3.52 6.14 1.63
C ARG A 175 2.57 7.25 2.08
N GLY A 176 2.49 7.48 3.39
CA GLY A 176 1.71 8.54 4.02
C GLY A 176 1.50 8.23 5.50
N PHE A 177 0.82 9.12 6.22
CA PHE A 177 0.58 8.99 7.67
C PHE A 177 -0.89 9.22 8.04
N ASN A 178 -1.36 8.53 9.07
CA ASN A 178 -2.66 8.76 9.67
C ASN A 178 -2.66 9.99 10.60
N GLU A 179 -3.82 10.29 11.19
CA GLU A 179 -4.00 11.43 12.11
C GLU A 179 -3.08 11.34 13.36
N ASP A 180 -2.61 10.15 13.71
CA ASP A 180 -1.68 9.90 14.82
C ASP A 180 -0.20 9.90 14.38
N GLY A 181 0.09 10.29 13.13
CA GLY A 181 1.45 10.27 12.57
C GLY A 181 2.01 8.87 12.31
N GLN A 182 1.18 7.83 12.33
CA GLN A 182 1.58 6.45 12.01
C GLN A 182 1.53 6.21 10.51
N PRO A 183 2.52 5.52 9.92
CA PRO A 183 2.54 5.30 8.48
C PRO A 183 1.40 4.38 8.04
N TYR A 184 0.71 4.71 6.94
CA TYR A 184 -0.34 3.84 6.36
C TYR A 184 0.22 2.56 5.73
N SER A 185 1.50 2.56 5.39
CA SER A 185 2.19 1.41 4.81
C SER A 185 3.55 1.26 5.46
N LEU A 186 3.82 0.06 5.97
CA LEU A 186 5.12 -0.31 6.54
C LEU A 186 6.16 -0.69 5.45
N ILE A 187 5.75 -0.72 4.18
CA ILE A 187 6.65 -1.02 3.06
C ILE A 187 7.47 0.23 2.73
N ILE A 188 8.63 0.36 3.39
CA ILE A 188 9.64 1.35 3.02
C ILE A 188 10.53 0.72 1.94
N PHE A 189 10.26 1.00 0.66
CA PHE A 189 11.23 0.68 -0.39
C PHE A 189 12.54 1.44 -0.13
N ARG A 190 13.56 0.73 0.34
CA ARG A 190 14.97 1.12 0.36
C ARG A 190 15.75 0.21 -0.59
N SER A 191 15.58 0.37 -1.90
CA SER A 191 16.56 -0.07 -2.91
C SER A 191 16.00 0.08 -4.31
N ASN A 192 16.65 0.90 -5.14
CA ASN A 192 17.16 0.67 -6.50
C ASN A 192 16.53 -0.43 -7.39
N LEU A 193 15.23 -0.69 -7.32
CA LEU A 193 14.52 -1.51 -8.30
C LEU A 193 14.06 -0.62 -9.45
N GLU A 194 14.37 -1.10 -10.64
CA GLU A 194 14.59 -0.30 -11.82
C GLU A 194 13.36 0.47 -12.31
N SER A 195 13.68 1.68 -12.74
CA SER A 195 12.89 2.68 -13.44
C SER A 195 12.31 2.16 -14.77
N THR A 196 11.19 1.44 -14.73
CA THR A 196 10.31 1.37 -15.90
C THR A 196 8.85 1.46 -15.46
N ARG A 197 8.20 2.56 -15.85
CA ARG A 197 6.75 2.67 -15.93
C ARG A 197 6.29 2.19 -17.30
#